data_AF-A0A833YSG7-F1
#
_entry.id   AF-A0A833YSG7-F1
#
_cell.length_a   1.000
_cell.length_b   1.000
_cell.length_c   1.000
_cell.angle_alpha   90.00
_cell.angle_beta   90.00
_cell.angle_gamma   90.00
#
_symmetry.space_group_name_H-M   'P 1'
#
loop_
_entity.id
_entity.type
_entity.pdbx_description
1 polymer ?
#
loop_
_entity_poly.entity_id
_entity_poly.type
_entity_poly.pdbx_seq_one_letter_code
_entity_poly.pdbx_strand_id
1 'polypeptide(L)'
;MCVHCVRNCVEVTKNFVRWMHGSCIECPPQKGEEEEVVIISFYNDISLNPQIIEQAVMIPQNVHRILINLMKYLQKWKKYRPLWKLDKAIVMEKFAAKKPPCTAYDEKLQFYSKISYEVARNSLTKDEHCVRLQLGPLAGTVQESARSWVVSLGKLLGESAKEELYSLHEEMESLSKNLKKSPSTLEDLKFVLATIAEIRSKSLLMELRYRDVQERYRTLAVYNLHVSGRPLSPALLRWSQARGSVCRCSSDALPRICLRLPVMRLKWKAHPTVT
;
A
#
# COMPACT_ATOMS: atom_id res chain seq x y z
N MET A 1 -2.44 29.64 -27.75
CA MET A 1 -1.24 30.29 -27.20
C MET A 1 -0.12 30.39 -28.24
N CYS A 2 0.45 29.28 -28.75
CA CYS A 2 1.56 29.35 -29.71
C CYS A 2 1.25 30.08 -31.04
N VAL A 3 0.05 29.89 -31.61
CA VAL A 3 -0.38 30.61 -32.83
C VAL A 3 -0.43 32.13 -32.59
N HIS A 4 -0.89 32.57 -31.43
CA HIS A 4 -0.92 33.99 -31.07
C HIS A 4 0.49 34.54 -30.91
N CYS A 5 1.43 33.79 -30.33
CA CYS A 5 2.82 34.23 -30.22
C CYS A 5 3.46 34.43 -31.60
N VAL A 6 3.28 33.48 -32.52
CA VAL A 6 3.81 33.59 -33.90
C VAL A 6 3.21 34.81 -34.60
N ARG A 7 1.88 34.99 -34.52
CA ARG A 7 1.20 36.15 -35.10
C ARG A 7 1.73 37.46 -34.51
N ASN A 8 1.85 37.53 -33.18
CA ASN A 8 2.34 38.73 -32.50
C ASN A 8 3.79 39.05 -32.90
N CYS A 9 4.66 38.05 -33.08
CA CYS A 9 6.04 38.29 -33.55
C CYS A 9 6.06 38.98 -34.92
N VAL A 10 5.16 38.58 -35.83
CA VAL A 10 5.04 39.24 -37.15
C VAL A 10 4.36 40.61 -37.00
N GLU A 11 3.30 40.73 -36.19
CA GLU A 11 2.59 42.00 -35.97
C GLU A 11 3.46 43.11 -35.37
N VAL A 12 4.41 42.77 -34.47
CA VAL A 12 5.36 43.74 -33.90
C VAL A 12 6.18 44.43 -34.99
N THR A 13 6.36 43.81 -36.16
CA THR A 13 7.11 44.42 -37.25
C THR A 13 6.42 45.61 -37.90
N LYS A 14 5.14 45.85 -37.60
CA LYS A 14 4.43 47.09 -37.96
C LYS A 14 5.06 48.33 -37.32
N ASN A 15 5.75 48.16 -36.19
CA ASN A 15 6.45 49.24 -35.50
C ASN A 15 7.79 49.61 -36.15
N PHE A 16 8.31 48.79 -37.07
CA PHE A 16 9.54 49.11 -37.81
C PHE A 16 9.17 49.86 -39.10
N VAL A 17 9.11 51.18 -39.00
CA VAL A 17 8.83 52.10 -40.11
C VAL A 17 10.01 52.14 -41.08
N ARG A 18 9.73 52.21 -42.38
CA ARG A 18 10.79 52.31 -43.40
C ARG A 18 11.34 53.72 -43.48
N TRP A 19 12.55 53.84 -44.01
CA TRP A 19 13.11 55.14 -44.38
C TRP A 19 12.76 55.51 -45.81
N MET A 20 12.70 56.81 -46.08
CA MET A 20 12.59 57.30 -47.45
C MET A 20 13.85 56.93 -48.24
N HIS A 21 13.68 56.65 -49.52
CA HIS A 21 14.77 56.19 -50.40
C HIS A 21 15.99 57.12 -50.34
N GLY A 22 17.15 56.56 -50.03
CA GLY A 22 18.42 57.31 -49.95
C GLY A 22 18.54 58.25 -48.73
N SER A 23 17.65 58.15 -47.74
CA SER A 23 17.66 58.98 -46.55
C SER A 23 17.75 58.15 -45.26
N CYS A 24 18.02 58.81 -44.13
CA CYS A 24 17.87 58.26 -42.78
C CYS A 24 16.63 58.82 -42.07
N ILE A 25 15.58 59.14 -42.84
CA ILE A 25 14.35 59.75 -42.32
C ILE A 25 13.21 58.74 -42.47
N GLU A 26 12.50 58.48 -41.38
CA GLU A 26 11.32 57.59 -41.36
C GLU A 26 10.20 58.12 -42.27
N CYS A 27 9.55 57.21 -42.99
CA CYS A 27 8.41 57.53 -43.83
C CYS A 27 7.25 58.03 -42.95
N PRO A 28 6.78 59.27 -43.14
CA PRO A 28 5.63 59.76 -42.38
C PRO A 28 4.37 58.97 -42.77
N PRO A 29 3.36 58.92 -41.88
CA PRO A 29 2.10 58.26 -42.18
C PRO A 29 1.44 58.87 -43.43
N GLN A 30 0.98 58.01 -44.34
CA GLN A 30 0.38 58.41 -45.62
C GLN A 30 -1.13 58.24 -45.57
N LYS A 31 -1.87 59.05 -46.35
CA LYS A 31 -3.31 58.85 -46.54
C LYS A 31 -3.54 57.73 -47.57
N GLY A 32 -4.18 56.66 -47.14
CA GLY A 32 -4.63 55.58 -48.00
C GLY A 32 -5.89 55.94 -48.80
N GLU A 33 -6.38 54.98 -49.57
CA GLU A 33 -7.51 55.16 -50.52
C GLU A 33 -8.84 55.47 -49.81
N GLU A 34 -9.02 55.09 -48.54
CA GLU A 34 -10.25 55.29 -47.74
C GLU A 34 -10.05 56.28 -46.57
N GLU A 35 -9.19 57.30 -46.72
CA GLU A 35 -8.77 58.21 -45.63
C GLU A 35 -8.05 57.54 -44.44
N GLU A 36 -7.78 56.24 -44.52
CA GLU A 36 -7.02 55.51 -43.51
C GLU A 36 -5.56 55.95 -43.48
N VAL A 37 -5.02 56.13 -42.28
CA VAL A 37 -3.60 56.45 -42.08
C VAL A 37 -2.77 55.17 -42.23
N VAL A 38 -2.03 55.06 -43.35
CA VAL A 38 -1.17 53.92 -43.66
C VAL A 38 0.26 54.21 -43.21
N ILE A 39 0.79 53.36 -42.33
CA ILE A 39 2.19 53.39 -41.92
C ILE A 39 2.99 52.43 -42.81
N ILE A 40 3.96 52.96 -43.55
CA ILE A 40 4.84 52.14 -44.39
C ILE A 40 5.89 51.47 -43.50
N SER A 41 5.65 50.20 -43.16
CA SER A 41 6.54 49.39 -42.33
C SER A 41 7.16 48.21 -43.11
N PHE A 42 8.06 47.48 -42.46
CA PHE A 42 8.59 46.21 -42.97
C PHE A 42 7.61 45.03 -42.86
N TYR A 43 6.43 45.23 -42.26
CA TYR A 43 5.45 44.18 -42.00
C TYR A 43 5.06 43.39 -43.26
N ASN A 44 4.76 44.06 -44.38
CA ASN A 44 4.34 43.37 -45.60
C ASN A 44 5.45 42.43 -46.13
N ASP A 45 6.69 42.89 -46.21
CA ASP A 45 7.81 42.06 -46.69
C ASP A 45 8.08 40.88 -45.76
N ILE A 46 8.00 41.10 -44.44
CA ILE A 46 8.26 40.04 -43.45
C ILE A 46 7.13 39.02 -43.41
N SER A 47 5.87 39.48 -43.43
CA SER A 47 4.69 38.61 -43.38
C SER A 47 4.52 37.75 -44.63
N LEU A 48 4.97 38.24 -45.78
CA LEU A 48 4.94 37.52 -47.06
C LEU A 48 6.19 36.67 -47.30
N ASN A 49 7.21 36.76 -46.43
CA ASN A 49 8.43 35.97 -46.58
C ASN A 49 8.10 34.46 -46.48
N PRO A 50 8.44 33.65 -47.51
CA PRO A 50 8.11 32.22 -47.52
C PRO A 50 8.65 31.46 -46.31
N GLN A 51 9.84 31.82 -45.80
CA GLN A 51 10.43 31.18 -44.62
C GLN A 51 9.62 31.48 -43.36
N ILE A 52 9.09 32.70 -43.22
CA ILE A 52 8.23 33.08 -42.09
C ILE A 52 6.90 32.34 -42.14
N ILE A 53 6.28 32.26 -43.33
CA ILE A 53 5.03 31.52 -43.54
C ILE A 53 5.22 30.04 -43.22
N GLU A 54 6.31 29.43 -43.72
CA GLU A 54 6.64 28.03 -43.44
C GLU A 54 6.83 27.79 -41.93
N GLN A 55 7.61 28.62 -41.25
CA GLN A 55 7.78 28.52 -39.79
C GLN A 55 6.46 28.69 -39.04
N ALA A 56 5.59 29.60 -39.49
CA ALA A 56 4.29 29.83 -38.87
C ALA A 56 3.37 28.60 -38.95
N VAL A 57 3.49 27.78 -40.00
CA VAL A 57 2.79 26.50 -40.14
C VAL A 57 3.48 25.39 -39.32
N MET A 58 4.81 25.35 -39.30
CA MET A 58 5.58 24.31 -38.63
C MET A 58 5.53 24.39 -37.10
N ILE A 59 5.52 25.59 -36.52
CA ILE A 59 5.53 25.79 -35.07
C ILE A 59 4.34 25.10 -34.38
N PRO A 60 3.07 25.30 -34.79
CA PRO A 60 1.92 24.59 -34.21
C PRO A 60 2.03 23.07 -34.33
N GLN A 61 2.53 22.55 -35.46
CA GLN A 61 2.71 21.12 -35.66
C GLN A 61 3.76 20.53 -34.73
N ASN A 62 4.87 21.24 -34.53
CA ASN A 62 5.93 20.86 -33.60
C ASN A 62 5.43 20.87 -32.15
N VAL A 63 4.69 21.91 -31.75
CA VAL A 63 4.07 21.99 -30.42
C VAL A 63 3.10 20.83 -30.22
N HIS A 64 2.26 20.51 -31.22
CA HIS A 64 1.35 19.38 -31.14
C HIS A 64 2.11 18.05 -30.96
N ARG A 65 3.21 17.85 -31.68
CA ARG A 65 4.08 16.67 -31.53
C ARG A 65 4.68 16.56 -30.12
N ILE A 66 5.17 17.67 -29.57
CA ILE A 66 5.69 17.76 -28.19
C ILE A 66 4.59 17.35 -27.20
N LEU A 67 3.38 17.90 -27.35
CA LEU A 67 2.24 17.58 -26.47
C LEU A 67 1.85 16.11 -26.55
N ILE A 68 1.82 15.51 -27.75
CA ILE A 68 1.55 14.07 -27.91
C ILE A 68 2.61 13.24 -27.17
N ASN A 69 3.89 13.57 -27.31
CA ASN A 69 4.97 12.84 -26.63
C ASN A 69 4.86 12.94 -25.11
N LEU A 70 4.56 14.13 -24.59
CA LEU A 70 4.30 14.35 -23.17
C LEU A 70 3.07 13.56 -22.70
N MET A 71 1.97 13.56 -23.46
CA MET A 71 0.77 12.79 -23.14
C MET A 71 1.04 11.28 -23.12
N LYS A 72 1.82 10.77 -24.08
CA LYS A 72 2.28 9.37 -24.12
C LYS A 72 3.11 9.02 -22.90
N TYR A 73 4.00 9.91 -22.48
CA TYR A 73 4.78 9.72 -21.27
C TYR A 73 3.87 9.68 -20.02
N LEU A 74 2.93 10.61 -19.91
CA LEU A 74 1.94 10.65 -18.82
C LEU A 74 1.02 9.42 -18.79
N GLN A 75 0.76 8.76 -19.94
CA GLN A 75 -0.02 7.50 -19.94
C GLN A 75 0.60 6.43 -19.04
N LYS A 76 1.93 6.40 -18.89
CA LYS A 76 2.62 5.42 -18.03
C LYS A 76 2.19 5.54 -16.57
N TRP A 77 1.80 6.73 -16.12
CA TRP A 77 1.33 6.98 -14.76
C TRP A 77 -0.12 6.51 -14.53
N LYS A 78 -0.89 6.27 -15.60
CA LYS A 78 -2.27 5.74 -15.48
C LYS A 78 -2.32 4.35 -14.85
N LYS A 79 -1.22 3.60 -14.84
CA LYS A 79 -1.13 2.31 -14.14
C LYS A 79 -1.41 2.43 -12.63
N TYR A 80 -1.17 3.61 -12.04
CA TYR A 80 -1.43 3.88 -10.63
C TYR A 80 -2.87 4.34 -10.34
N ARG A 81 -3.71 4.53 -11.37
CA ARG A 81 -5.12 4.94 -11.24
C ARG A 81 -5.95 4.13 -10.22
N PRO A 82 -5.75 2.80 -10.05
CA PRO A 82 -6.49 2.04 -9.04
C PRO A 82 -6.31 2.53 -7.60
N LEU A 83 -5.23 3.27 -7.29
CA LEU A 83 -4.96 3.76 -5.93
C LEU A 83 -6.01 4.75 -5.41
N TRP A 84 -6.64 5.52 -6.31
CA TRP A 84 -7.61 6.58 -5.98
C TRP A 84 -8.98 6.41 -6.67
N LYS A 85 -9.10 5.51 -7.66
CA LYS A 85 -10.39 5.25 -8.31
C LYS A 85 -11.32 4.41 -7.44
N LEU A 86 -10.75 3.50 -6.66
CA LEU A 86 -11.52 2.59 -5.82
C LEU A 86 -11.76 3.22 -4.45
N ASP A 87 -12.96 3.02 -3.93
CA ASP A 87 -13.24 3.36 -2.53
C ASP A 87 -12.43 2.43 -1.63
N LYS A 88 -11.44 3.04 -0.96
CA LYS A 88 -10.51 2.35 -0.10
C LYS A 88 -11.23 1.61 1.05
N ALA A 89 -12.27 2.20 1.64
CA ALA A 89 -12.99 1.58 2.75
C ALA A 89 -13.71 0.32 2.27
N ILE A 90 -14.43 0.40 1.15
CA ILE A 90 -15.19 -0.73 0.59
C ILE A 90 -14.28 -1.90 0.21
N VAL A 91 -13.14 -1.61 -0.44
CA VAL A 91 -12.18 -2.66 -0.84
C VAL A 91 -11.59 -3.35 0.39
N MET A 92 -11.27 -2.59 1.42
CA MET A 92 -10.68 -3.09 2.66
C MET A 92 -11.67 -3.91 3.48
N GLU A 93 -12.91 -3.46 3.60
CA GLU A 93 -14.00 -4.19 4.27
C GLU A 93 -14.28 -5.53 3.58
N LYS A 94 -14.44 -5.53 2.25
CA LYS A 94 -14.62 -6.77 1.46
C LYS A 94 -13.45 -7.73 1.59
N PHE A 95 -12.24 -7.21 1.74
CA PHE A 95 -11.06 -8.03 1.94
C PHE A 95 -11.06 -8.67 3.34
N ALA A 96 -11.28 -7.88 4.39
CA ALA A 96 -11.32 -8.38 5.77
C ALA A 96 -12.48 -9.34 6.03
N ALA A 97 -13.64 -9.12 5.42
CA ALA A 97 -14.81 -10.01 5.55
C ALA A 97 -14.52 -11.46 5.11
N LYS A 98 -13.54 -11.66 4.23
CA LYS A 98 -13.11 -13.01 3.79
C LYS A 98 -12.20 -13.72 4.80
N LYS A 99 -11.83 -13.07 5.91
CA LYS A 99 -10.83 -13.55 6.88
C LYS A 99 -9.57 -14.09 6.20
N PRO A 100 -8.87 -13.26 5.40
CA PRO A 100 -7.76 -13.70 4.59
C PRO A 100 -6.56 -14.13 5.46
N PRO A 101 -5.75 -15.11 4.99
CA PRO A 101 -4.55 -15.54 5.70
C PRO A 101 -3.48 -14.44 5.74
N CYS A 102 -2.51 -14.56 6.66
CA CYS A 102 -1.43 -13.59 6.81
C CYS A 102 -0.65 -13.37 5.49
N THR A 103 -0.47 -14.42 4.69
CA THR A 103 0.22 -14.35 3.38
C THR A 103 -0.49 -13.41 2.41
N ALA A 104 -1.82 -13.42 2.37
CA ALA A 104 -2.59 -12.54 1.50
C ALA A 104 -2.52 -11.06 1.94
N TYR A 105 -2.34 -10.81 3.24
CA TYR A 105 -2.00 -9.47 3.73
C TYR A 105 -0.60 -9.05 3.29
N ASP A 106 0.39 -9.93 3.45
CA ASP A 106 1.78 -9.64 3.08
C ASP A 106 1.93 -9.33 1.59
N GLU A 107 1.30 -10.12 0.71
CA GLU A 107 1.27 -9.86 -0.75
C GLU A 107 0.76 -8.44 -1.07
N LYS A 108 -0.32 -8.00 -0.42
CA LYS A 108 -0.88 -6.65 -0.62
C LYS A 108 0.02 -5.57 -0.02
N LEU A 109 0.56 -5.78 1.18
CA LEU A 109 1.50 -4.86 1.82
C LEU A 109 2.75 -4.66 0.95
N GLN A 110 3.29 -5.75 0.42
CA GLN A 110 4.43 -5.75 -0.50
C GLN A 110 4.09 -4.99 -1.77
N PHE A 111 2.93 -5.25 -2.38
CA PHE A 111 2.48 -4.58 -3.59
C PHE A 111 2.45 -3.05 -3.44
N TYR A 112 1.80 -2.53 -2.41
CA TYR A 112 1.72 -1.08 -2.20
C TYR A 112 3.05 -0.46 -1.76
N SER A 113 3.84 -1.17 -0.96
CA SER A 113 5.18 -0.71 -0.56
C SER A 113 6.10 -0.59 -1.77
N LYS A 114 6.04 -1.56 -2.70
CA LYS A 114 6.80 -1.56 -3.95
C LYS A 114 6.43 -0.35 -4.83
N ILE A 115 5.14 0.00 -4.93
CA ILE A 115 4.70 1.20 -5.67
C ILE A 115 5.39 2.46 -5.13
N SER A 116 5.40 2.64 -3.80
CA SER A 116 6.04 3.80 -3.17
C SER A 116 7.53 3.89 -3.51
N TYR A 117 8.23 2.75 -3.44
CA TYR A 117 9.65 2.63 -3.79
C TYR A 117 9.94 2.88 -5.27
N GLU A 118 9.14 2.30 -6.18
CA GLU A 118 9.29 2.51 -7.63
C GLU A 118 9.11 3.99 -8.01
N VAL A 119 8.12 4.65 -7.42
CA VAL A 119 7.84 6.07 -7.70
C VAL A 119 8.96 6.96 -7.17
N ALA A 120 9.57 6.63 -6.03
CA ALA A 120 10.70 7.38 -5.47
C ALA A 120 11.94 7.36 -6.37
N ARG A 121 12.13 6.30 -7.15
CA ARG A 121 13.28 6.13 -8.06
C ARG A 121 13.05 6.73 -9.43
N ASN A 122 11.82 7.07 -9.78
CA ASN A 122 11.51 7.68 -11.06
C ASN A 122 12.00 9.13 -11.09
N SER A 123 12.44 9.58 -12.27
CA SER A 123 12.78 10.99 -12.46
C SER A 123 11.56 11.87 -12.19
N LEU A 124 11.72 12.87 -11.33
CA LEU A 124 10.67 13.84 -10.98
C LEU A 124 10.52 14.94 -12.03
N THR A 125 11.42 15.00 -13.00
CA THR A 125 11.37 15.93 -14.12
C THR A 125 11.60 15.21 -15.43
N LYS A 126 10.91 15.65 -16.47
CA LYS A 126 11.19 15.24 -17.85
C LYS A 126 11.19 16.45 -18.75
N ASP A 127 12.28 16.61 -19.48
CA ASP A 127 12.37 17.63 -20.53
C ASP A 127 11.94 17.03 -21.86
N GLU A 128 11.15 17.79 -22.61
CA GLU A 128 10.71 17.50 -23.97
C GLU A 128 10.80 18.80 -24.77
N HIS A 129 11.90 18.96 -25.51
CA HIS A 129 12.23 20.18 -26.24
C HIS A 129 12.14 21.43 -25.33
N CYS A 130 11.24 22.36 -25.65
CA CYS A 130 11.05 23.61 -24.91
C CYS A 130 10.13 23.49 -23.68
N VAL A 131 9.67 22.27 -23.33
CA VAL A 131 8.74 22.05 -22.22
C VAL A 131 9.39 21.15 -21.18
N ARG A 132 9.34 21.57 -19.91
CA ARG A 132 9.73 20.77 -18.74
C ARG A 132 8.49 20.29 -18.00
N LEU A 133 8.30 18.98 -17.92
CA LEU A 133 7.25 18.33 -17.14
C LEU A 133 7.73 18.12 -15.71
N GLN A 134 7.00 18.71 -14.75
CA GLN A 134 7.23 18.57 -13.32
C GLN A 134 6.32 17.47 -12.76
N LEU A 135 6.91 16.37 -12.31
CA LEU A 135 6.22 15.18 -11.79
C LEU A 135 6.29 15.06 -10.27
N GLY A 136 7.05 15.93 -9.59
CA GLY A 136 7.18 15.94 -8.14
C GLY A 136 5.84 15.84 -7.39
N PRO A 137 4.87 16.73 -7.65
CA PRO A 137 3.56 16.66 -6.99
C PRO A 137 2.82 15.34 -7.28
N LEU A 138 2.80 14.89 -8.53
CA LEU A 138 2.15 13.63 -8.91
C LEU A 138 2.79 12.42 -8.21
N ALA A 139 4.13 12.36 -8.19
CA ALA A 139 4.88 11.32 -7.51
C ALA A 139 4.58 11.31 -6.01
N GLY A 140 4.56 12.48 -5.38
CA GLY A 140 4.20 12.65 -3.97
C GLY A 140 2.80 12.12 -3.66
N THR A 141 1.79 12.51 -4.45
CA THR A 141 0.41 12.03 -4.26
C THR A 141 0.29 10.50 -4.41
N VAL A 142 1.01 9.90 -5.36
CA VAL A 142 1.03 8.43 -5.56
C VAL A 142 1.67 7.74 -4.36
N GLN A 143 2.80 8.25 -3.88
CA GLN A 143 3.50 7.70 -2.72
C GLN A 143 2.66 7.78 -1.45
N GLU A 144 2.03 8.93 -1.19
CA GLU A 144 1.18 9.14 -0.03
C GLU A 144 -0.03 8.21 -0.07
N SER A 145 -0.68 8.09 -1.23
CA SER A 145 -1.79 7.16 -1.43
C SER A 145 -1.36 5.72 -1.14
N ALA A 146 -0.23 5.26 -1.71
CA ALA A 146 0.30 3.92 -1.47
C ALA A 146 0.64 3.68 0.01
N ARG A 147 1.26 4.65 0.68
CA ARG A 147 1.57 4.56 2.12
C ARG A 147 0.31 4.49 2.96
N SER A 148 -0.71 5.25 2.60
CA SER A 148 -2.03 5.19 3.22
C SER A 148 -2.65 3.79 3.12
N TRP A 149 -2.53 3.13 1.96
CA TRP A 149 -2.96 1.73 1.79
C TRP A 149 -2.22 0.77 2.72
N VAL A 150 -0.88 0.88 2.81
CA VAL A 150 -0.05 0.07 3.72
C VAL A 150 -0.49 0.24 5.18
N VAL A 151 -0.69 1.49 5.62
CA VAL A 151 -1.12 1.78 7.00
C VAL A 151 -2.51 1.17 7.30
N SER A 152 -3.47 1.31 6.39
CA SER A 152 -4.80 0.74 6.60
C SER A 152 -4.79 -0.80 6.61
N LEU A 153 -3.99 -1.44 5.75
CA LEU A 153 -3.80 -2.90 5.75
C LEU A 153 -3.17 -3.37 7.06
N GLY A 154 -2.16 -2.64 7.54
CA GLY A 154 -1.55 -2.89 8.85
C GLY A 154 -2.53 -2.80 10.00
N LYS A 155 -3.44 -1.82 10.00
CA LYS A 155 -4.48 -1.70 11.03
C LYS A 155 -5.38 -2.93 11.06
N LEU A 156 -5.91 -3.36 9.90
CA LEU A 156 -6.77 -4.54 9.83
C LEU A 156 -6.04 -5.84 10.23
N LEU A 157 -4.78 -5.99 9.81
CA LEU A 157 -3.96 -7.14 10.20
C LEU A 157 -3.71 -7.14 11.71
N GLY A 158 -3.43 -5.98 12.31
CA GLY A 158 -3.24 -5.81 13.75
C GLY A 158 -4.51 -6.10 14.56
N GLU A 159 -5.65 -5.62 14.10
CA GLU A 159 -6.96 -5.91 14.70
C GLU A 159 -7.27 -7.40 14.65
N SER A 160 -7.09 -8.03 13.49
CA SER A 160 -7.33 -9.47 13.33
C SER A 160 -6.36 -10.31 14.17
N ALA A 161 -5.09 -9.92 14.29
CA ALA A 161 -4.12 -10.59 15.16
C ALA A 161 -4.48 -10.46 16.64
N LYS A 162 -4.98 -9.29 17.05
CA LYS A 162 -5.44 -9.02 18.42
C LYS A 162 -6.67 -9.83 18.77
N GLU A 163 -7.66 -9.88 17.88
CA GLU A 163 -8.88 -10.69 18.04
C GLU A 163 -8.54 -12.18 18.20
N GLU A 164 -7.70 -12.72 17.32
CA GLU A 164 -7.28 -14.11 17.35
C GLU A 164 -6.49 -14.45 18.63
N LEU A 165 -5.62 -13.55 19.08
CA LEU A 165 -4.87 -13.71 20.32
C LEU A 165 -5.79 -13.75 21.55
N TYR A 166 -6.81 -12.88 21.61
CA TYR A 166 -7.78 -12.91 22.71
C TYR A 166 -8.63 -14.17 22.70
N SER A 167 -9.09 -14.61 21.53
CA SER A 167 -9.82 -15.87 21.38
C SER A 167 -9.00 -17.06 21.89
N LEU A 168 -7.72 -17.15 21.50
CA LEU A 168 -6.81 -18.19 21.99
C LEU A 168 -6.61 -18.11 23.50
N HIS A 169 -6.46 -16.91 24.04
CA HIS A 169 -6.28 -16.71 25.48
C HIS A 169 -7.50 -17.16 26.28
N GLU A 170 -8.69 -16.81 25.84
CA GLU A 170 -9.95 -17.19 26.49
C GLU A 170 -10.18 -18.71 26.45
N GLU A 171 -9.92 -19.35 25.29
CA GLU A 171 -10.01 -20.81 25.17
C GLU A 171 -9.01 -21.52 26.08
N MET A 172 -7.76 -21.04 26.14
CA MET A 172 -6.74 -21.56 27.05
C MET A 172 -7.10 -21.37 28.52
N GLU A 173 -7.66 -20.22 28.89
CA GLU A 173 -8.04 -19.92 30.26
C GLU A 173 -9.21 -20.81 30.72
N SER A 174 -10.19 -21.02 29.84
CA SER A 174 -11.31 -21.95 30.07
C SER A 174 -10.81 -23.39 30.30
N LEU A 175 -9.97 -23.91 29.40
CA LEU A 175 -9.37 -25.25 29.55
C LEU A 175 -8.52 -25.36 30.83
N SER A 176 -7.75 -24.31 31.17
CA SER A 176 -6.98 -24.29 32.41
C SER A 176 -7.86 -24.28 33.66
N LYS A 177 -9.00 -23.59 33.65
CA LYS A 177 -9.96 -23.60 34.78
C LYS A 177 -10.57 -24.98 34.95
N ASN A 178 -11.00 -25.61 33.85
CA ASN A 178 -11.58 -26.95 33.86
C ASN A 178 -10.58 -28.00 34.38
N LEU A 179 -9.32 -27.91 33.97
CA LEU A 179 -8.26 -28.84 34.40
C LEU A 179 -7.85 -28.68 35.88
N LYS A 180 -8.02 -27.48 36.45
CA LYS A 180 -7.70 -27.19 37.87
C LYS A 180 -8.80 -27.63 38.83
N LYS A 181 -9.95 -28.10 38.34
CA LYS A 181 -11.04 -28.60 39.19
C LYS A 181 -10.58 -29.86 39.93
N SER A 182 -10.51 -29.79 41.26
CA SER A 182 -10.18 -30.96 42.10
C SER A 182 -11.36 -31.94 42.11
N PRO A 183 -11.22 -33.18 41.64
CA PRO A 183 -12.34 -34.11 41.58
C PRO A 183 -12.69 -34.65 42.96
N SER A 184 -13.95 -34.49 43.36
CA SER A 184 -14.51 -35.02 44.61
C SER A 184 -15.46 -36.21 44.37
N THR A 185 -16.03 -36.29 43.18
CA THR A 185 -16.93 -37.35 42.72
C THR A 185 -16.40 -38.06 41.47
N LEU A 186 -17.00 -39.21 41.12
CA LEU A 186 -16.70 -39.90 39.87
C LEU A 186 -17.04 -39.05 38.64
N GLU A 187 -18.10 -38.24 38.74
CA GLU A 187 -18.54 -37.29 37.72
C GLU A 187 -17.50 -36.19 37.48
N ASP A 188 -16.94 -35.63 38.56
CA ASP A 188 -15.85 -34.66 38.45
C ASP A 188 -14.61 -35.26 37.79
N LEU A 189 -14.28 -36.51 38.11
CA LEU A 189 -13.15 -37.21 37.49
C LEU A 189 -13.39 -37.42 35.99
N LYS A 190 -14.59 -37.85 35.58
CA LYS A 190 -14.97 -38.00 34.17
C LYS A 190 -14.84 -36.67 33.42
N PHE A 191 -15.28 -35.56 34.03
CA PHE A 191 -15.16 -34.22 33.46
C PHE A 191 -13.71 -33.80 33.20
N VAL A 192 -12.81 -33.98 34.18
CA VAL A 192 -11.38 -33.65 34.04
C VAL A 192 -10.72 -34.51 32.96
N LEU A 193 -11.01 -35.81 32.91
CA LEU A 193 -10.47 -36.71 31.88
C LEU A 193 -10.97 -36.33 30.47
N ALA A 194 -12.24 -35.95 30.34
CA ALA A 194 -12.78 -35.44 29.08
C ALA A 194 -12.08 -34.14 28.63
N THR A 195 -11.81 -33.23 29.58
CA THR A 195 -11.06 -31.99 29.32
C THR A 195 -9.62 -32.30 28.86
N ILE A 196 -8.95 -33.31 29.47
CA ILE A 196 -7.61 -33.74 29.02
C ILE A 196 -7.64 -34.30 27.59
N ALA A 197 -8.67 -35.10 27.26
CA ALA A 197 -8.84 -35.63 25.91
C ALA A 197 -9.09 -34.50 24.89
N GLU A 198 -9.90 -33.49 25.25
CA GLU A 198 -10.14 -32.30 24.43
C GLU A 198 -8.85 -31.49 24.20
N ILE A 199 -8.05 -31.26 25.24
CA ILE A 199 -6.77 -30.55 25.10
C ILE A 199 -5.84 -31.32 24.14
N ARG A 200 -5.78 -32.64 24.26
CA ARG A 200 -4.96 -33.49 23.38
C ARG A 200 -5.43 -33.39 21.92
N SER A 201 -6.73 -33.42 21.66
CA SER A 201 -7.26 -33.33 20.30
C SER A 201 -7.08 -31.94 19.67
N LYS A 202 -7.15 -30.87 20.47
CA LYS A 202 -7.00 -29.47 20.00
C LYS A 202 -5.56 -28.95 19.96
N SER A 203 -4.60 -29.63 20.60
CA SER A 203 -3.24 -29.12 20.81
C SER A 203 -2.54 -28.68 19.52
N LEU A 204 -2.66 -29.45 18.43
CA LEU A 204 -2.04 -29.11 17.14
C LEU A 204 -2.68 -27.86 16.54
N LEU A 205 -4.01 -27.78 16.55
CA LEU A 205 -4.74 -26.63 16.00
C LEU A 205 -4.43 -25.35 16.76
N MET A 206 -4.36 -25.40 18.09
CA MET A 206 -3.95 -24.25 18.91
C MET A 206 -2.54 -23.79 18.58
N GLU A 207 -1.60 -24.71 18.36
CA GLU A 207 -0.23 -24.36 17.97
C GLU A 207 -0.17 -23.69 16.60
N LEU A 208 -0.92 -24.20 15.62
CA LEU A 208 -1.03 -23.57 14.29
C LEU A 208 -1.62 -22.16 14.36
N ARG A 209 -2.71 -21.97 15.10
CA ARG A 209 -3.33 -20.65 15.33
C ARG A 209 -2.36 -19.69 16.02
N TYR A 210 -1.61 -20.18 17.01
CA TYR A 210 -0.61 -19.38 17.70
C TYR A 210 0.52 -18.93 16.77
N ARG A 211 1.01 -19.84 15.92
CA ARG A 211 2.03 -19.54 14.90
C ARG A 211 1.53 -18.50 13.89
N ASP A 212 0.28 -18.60 13.46
CA ASP A 212 -0.34 -17.61 12.58
C ASP A 212 -0.38 -16.23 13.24
N VAL A 213 -0.77 -16.12 14.52
CA VAL A 213 -0.70 -14.84 15.26
C VAL A 213 0.72 -14.30 15.31
N GLN A 214 1.73 -15.12 15.61
CA GLN A 214 3.13 -14.70 15.59
C GLN A 214 3.54 -14.12 14.23
N GLU A 215 3.13 -14.79 13.15
CA GLU A 215 3.45 -14.39 11.79
C GLU A 215 2.78 -13.06 11.40
N ARG A 216 1.55 -12.81 11.85
CA ARG A 216 0.89 -11.52 11.67
C ARG A 216 1.65 -10.38 12.34
N TYR A 217 2.07 -10.57 13.60
CA TYR A 217 2.87 -9.56 14.31
C TYR A 217 4.27 -9.38 13.72
N ARG A 218 4.90 -10.46 13.24
CA ARG A 218 6.17 -10.38 12.50
C ARG A 218 6.01 -9.54 11.24
N THR A 219 4.95 -9.79 10.46
CA THR A 219 4.64 -9.04 9.24
C THR A 219 4.43 -7.55 9.55
N LEU A 220 3.67 -7.21 10.59
CA LEU A 220 3.49 -5.81 11.02
C LEU A 220 4.82 -5.12 11.34
N ALA A 221 5.74 -5.84 12.02
CA ALA A 221 7.07 -5.32 12.33
C ALA A 221 7.92 -5.09 11.06
N VAL A 222 7.87 -6.00 10.07
CA VAL A 222 8.61 -5.86 8.79
C VAL A 222 8.27 -4.55 8.08
N TYR A 223 7.00 -4.13 8.10
CA TYR A 223 6.56 -2.88 7.48
C TYR A 223 6.59 -1.66 8.42
N ASN A 224 7.20 -1.77 9.61
CA ASN A 224 7.28 -0.73 10.65
C ASN A 224 5.90 -0.20 11.09
N LEU A 225 4.88 -1.06 11.06
CA LEU A 225 3.52 -0.73 11.48
C LEU A 225 3.42 -0.96 12.99
N HIS A 226 3.40 0.13 13.75
CA HIS A 226 3.34 0.07 15.21
C HIS A 226 1.99 -0.49 15.66
N VAL A 227 2.04 -1.60 16.39
CA VAL A 227 0.86 -2.15 17.06
C VAL A 227 0.85 -1.66 18.50
N SER A 228 -0.12 -0.82 18.85
CA SER A 228 -0.41 -0.46 20.24
C SER A 228 -1.07 -1.65 20.94
N GLY A 229 -0.28 -2.60 21.42
CA GLY A 229 -0.78 -3.81 22.10
C GLY A 229 0.29 -4.51 22.94
N ARG A 230 -0.15 -5.20 24.01
CA ARG A 230 0.75 -5.97 24.91
C ARG A 230 1.64 -6.90 24.08
N PRO A 231 2.93 -7.03 24.44
CA PRO A 231 3.85 -7.93 23.74
C PRO A 231 3.33 -9.37 23.78
N LEU A 232 3.64 -10.16 22.74
CA LEU A 232 3.29 -11.59 22.66
C LEU A 232 3.91 -12.45 23.77
N SER A 233 4.96 -11.95 24.42
CA SER A 233 5.80 -12.71 25.37
C SER A 233 5.02 -13.33 26.56
N PRO A 234 4.01 -12.71 27.18
CA PRO A 234 3.28 -13.33 28.28
C PRO A 234 2.37 -14.47 27.82
N ALA A 235 1.88 -14.45 26.58
CA ALA A 235 1.03 -15.50 26.03
C ALA A 235 1.83 -16.77 25.70
N LEU A 236 3.04 -16.62 25.14
CA LEU A 236 4.00 -17.72 24.90
C LEU A 236 4.31 -18.48 26.20
N LEU A 237 4.60 -17.73 27.27
CA LEU A 237 4.93 -18.31 28.57
C LEU A 237 3.75 -19.10 29.14
N ARG A 238 2.53 -18.58 29.03
CA ARG A 238 1.32 -19.25 29.50
C ARG A 238 1.00 -20.54 28.73
N TRP A 239 1.21 -20.59 27.40
CA TRP A 239 0.98 -21.81 26.61
C TRP A 239 1.99 -22.92 26.96
N SER A 240 3.26 -22.56 27.15
CA SER A 240 4.27 -23.52 27.63
C SER A 240 3.95 -24.07 29.02
N GLN A 241 3.47 -23.21 29.93
CA GLN A 241 3.03 -23.62 31.26
C GLN A 241 1.78 -24.50 31.23
N ALA A 242 0.79 -24.20 30.38
CA ALA A 242 -0.42 -25.02 30.23
C ALA A 242 -0.07 -26.43 29.73
N ARG A 243 0.78 -26.56 28.71
CA ARG A 243 1.29 -27.87 28.25
C ARG A 243 2.04 -28.63 29.35
N GLY A 244 2.96 -27.96 30.05
CA GLY A 244 3.69 -28.55 31.18
C GLY A 244 2.79 -28.95 32.35
N SER A 245 1.67 -28.25 32.57
CA SER A 245 0.68 -28.57 33.60
C SER A 245 -0.17 -29.78 33.22
N VAL A 246 -0.51 -29.96 31.94
CA VAL A 246 -1.21 -31.16 31.45
C VAL A 246 -0.31 -32.38 31.55
N CYS A 247 0.98 -32.26 31.22
CA CYS A 247 1.96 -33.33 31.44
C CYS A 247 2.10 -33.69 32.92
N ARG A 248 2.21 -32.69 33.82
CA ARG A 248 2.28 -32.90 35.27
C ARG A 248 1.00 -33.46 35.87
N CYS A 249 -0.17 -32.91 35.57
CA CYS A 249 -1.45 -33.44 36.06
C CYS A 249 -1.71 -34.87 35.53
N SER A 250 -1.33 -35.17 34.29
CA SER A 250 -1.36 -36.55 33.78
C SER A 250 -0.41 -37.46 34.57
N SER A 251 0.82 -37.02 34.85
CA SER A 251 1.82 -37.81 35.59
C SER A 251 1.56 -37.90 37.11
N ASP A 252 0.91 -36.92 37.74
CA ASP A 252 0.70 -36.86 39.19
C ASP A 252 -0.68 -37.42 39.61
N ALA A 253 -1.70 -37.26 38.76
CA ALA A 253 -3.04 -37.79 39.05
C ALA A 253 -3.14 -39.30 38.77
N LEU A 254 -2.48 -39.81 37.73
CA LEU A 254 -2.56 -41.23 37.37
C LEU A 254 -1.98 -42.17 38.46
N PRO A 255 -0.81 -41.92 39.07
CA PRO A 255 -0.28 -42.77 40.14
C PRO A 255 -1.09 -42.66 41.44
N ARG A 256 -1.56 -41.45 41.80
CA ARG A 256 -2.31 -41.23 43.04
C ARG A 256 -3.73 -41.82 43.00
N ILE A 257 -4.34 -41.88 41.82
CA ILE A 257 -5.66 -42.50 41.62
C ILE A 257 -5.52 -44.03 41.47
N CYS A 258 -4.49 -44.54 40.78
CA CYS A 258 -4.24 -45.97 40.68
C CYS A 258 -3.89 -46.65 42.02
N LEU A 259 -3.41 -45.91 43.02
CA LEU A 259 -3.14 -46.44 44.36
C LEU A 259 -4.40 -46.61 45.25
N ARG A 260 -5.58 -46.11 44.82
CA ARG A 260 -6.83 -46.16 45.63
C ARG A 260 -7.91 -47.11 45.11
N LEU A 261 -7.68 -47.81 43.99
CA LEU A 261 -8.64 -48.75 43.42
C LEU A 261 -7.99 -50.14 43.24
N PRO A 262 -8.46 -51.20 43.95
CA PRO A 262 -7.84 -52.54 43.92
C PRO A 262 -7.83 -53.22 42.54
N VAL A 263 -8.61 -52.73 41.57
CA VAL A 263 -8.94 -53.46 40.33
C VAL A 263 -7.97 -53.17 39.16
N MET A 264 -7.04 -52.22 39.28
CA MET A 264 -6.16 -51.83 38.15
C MET A 264 -4.66 -52.18 38.30
N ARG A 265 -4.29 -53.08 39.21
CA ARG A 265 -2.88 -53.48 39.43
C ARG A 265 -2.20 -54.25 38.29
N LEU A 266 -2.89 -54.58 37.19
CA LEU A 266 -2.41 -55.58 36.22
C LEU A 266 -2.03 -55.07 34.82
N LYS A 267 -2.05 -53.76 34.52
CA LYS A 267 -1.76 -53.29 33.14
C LYS A 267 -0.74 -52.18 32.94
N TRP A 268 -0.02 -51.73 33.98
CA TRP A 268 1.07 -50.75 33.81
C TRP A 268 2.44 -51.39 34.08
N LYS A 269 2.96 -52.13 33.08
CA LYS A 269 4.41 -52.29 32.93
C LYS A 269 4.90 -51.20 31.98
N ALA A 270 5.71 -50.30 32.51
CA ALA A 270 6.37 -49.24 31.77
C ALA A 270 7.21 -49.81 30.63
N HIS A 271 7.06 -49.25 29.43
CA HIS A 271 8.14 -49.32 28.42
C HIS A 271 9.09 -48.14 28.68
N PRO A 272 10.42 -48.38 28.75
CA PRO A 272 11.38 -47.32 29.02
C PRO A 272 11.50 -46.37 27.83
N THR A 273 11.68 -45.10 28.17
CA THR A 273 12.21 -44.03 27.33
C THR A 273 13.42 -44.50 26.51
N VAL A 274 13.32 -44.36 25.19
CA VAL A 274 14.47 -44.41 24.29
C VAL A 274 15.12 -43.03 24.30
N THR A 275 16.43 -43.06 24.52
CA THR A 275 17.43 -41.96 24.51
C THR A 275 17.40 -41.11 23.25
#